data_AF-A0A151JPW4-F1
#
_entry.id   AF-A0A151JPW4-F1
#
_cell.length_a   1.000
_cell.length_b   1.000
_cell.length_c   1.000
_cell.angle_alpha   90.00
_cell.angle_beta   90.00
_cell.angle_gamma   90.00
#
_symmetry.space_group_name_H-M   'P 1'
#
loop_
_entity.id
_entity.type
_entity.pdbx_description
1 polymer ?
#
loop_
_entity_poly.entity_id
_entity_poly.type
_entity_poly.pdbx_seq_one_letter_code
_entity_poly.pdbx_strand_id
1 'polypeptide(L)'
;MIASLSSATMKQYARPLRIWWDFCQRHRISPFSPRVDQVLDFLSQELGNVSSYSSFNTTQSAISLISDKAIGNHPLIKRFGRGVSAVKPQHARYDLIWDPAPVIAKLAKIFPYESGSLEVISRKLVLLLALGSGQRAQTLAAIKIPYIIREKDRLIIRIPDRVKTSTPGRAQPLLTFPRFSEHPELCVVTILDHYLQRVHADLFSAHSTRHASSSLAAKKRISLDLIKQAAGWSGESRVFANFYNHTIISPETFCNSVLLP
;
A
#
# COMPACT_ATOMS: atom_id res chain seq x y z
N MET A 1 -11.28 3.17 -20.79
CA MET A 1 -10.25 2.11 -20.94
C MET A 1 -9.04 2.32 -20.02
N ILE A 2 -8.43 3.51 -19.94
CA ILE A 2 -7.22 3.71 -19.10
C ILE A 2 -7.48 3.52 -17.59
N ALA A 3 -8.63 3.99 -17.08
CA ALA A 3 -9.00 3.86 -15.67
C ALA A 3 -9.25 2.40 -15.21
N SER A 4 -9.35 1.43 -16.13
CA SER A 4 -9.48 0.01 -15.77
C SER A 4 -8.13 -0.66 -15.49
N LEU A 5 -7.01 0.05 -15.66
CA LEU A 5 -5.66 -0.49 -15.45
C LEU A 5 -4.98 0.21 -14.28
N SER A 6 -4.21 -0.56 -13.51
CA SER A 6 -3.33 0.02 -12.51
C SER A 6 -2.12 0.69 -13.17
N SER A 7 -1.53 1.67 -12.49
CA SER A 7 -0.26 2.29 -12.94
C SER A 7 0.86 1.26 -13.11
N ALA A 8 0.88 0.22 -12.29
CA ALA A 8 1.85 -0.87 -12.41
C ALA A 8 1.63 -1.69 -13.69
N THR A 9 0.37 -1.99 -14.04
CA THR A 9 0.02 -2.72 -15.28
C THR A 9 0.40 -1.91 -16.52
N MET A 10 0.13 -0.59 -16.52
CA MET A 10 0.54 0.28 -17.63
C MET A 10 2.06 0.26 -17.85
N LYS A 11 2.84 0.33 -16.77
CA LYS A 11 4.31 0.21 -16.83
C LYS A 11 4.76 -1.16 -17.34
N GLN A 12 4.11 -2.24 -16.91
CA GLN A 12 4.42 -3.60 -17.37
C GLN A 12 4.14 -3.79 -18.87
N TYR A 13 3.07 -3.17 -19.39
CA TYR A 13 2.67 -3.31 -20.79
C TYR A 13 3.44 -2.39 -21.74
N ALA A 14 4.07 -1.33 -21.22
CA ALA A 14 4.79 -0.36 -22.06
C ALA A 14 5.84 -1.00 -22.97
N ARG A 15 6.66 -1.93 -22.47
CA ARG A 15 7.69 -2.61 -23.28
C ARG A 15 7.07 -3.54 -24.34
N PRO A 16 6.20 -4.50 -23.99
CA PRO A 16 5.56 -5.36 -25.00
C PRO A 16 4.85 -4.59 -26.10
N LEU A 17 4.16 -3.50 -25.75
CA LEU A 17 3.43 -2.68 -26.73
C LEU A 17 4.35 -1.94 -27.68
N ARG A 18 5.53 -1.48 -27.24
CA ARG A 18 6.54 -0.88 -28.14
C ARG A 18 7.07 -1.90 -29.14
N ILE A 19 7.42 -3.09 -28.67
CA ILE A 19 7.94 -4.16 -29.54
C ILE A 19 6.87 -4.60 -30.57
N TRP A 20 5.62 -4.73 -30.12
CA TRP A 20 4.49 -5.01 -31.00
C TRP A 20 4.27 -3.90 -32.04
N TRP A 21 4.37 -2.63 -31.62
CA TRP A 21 4.25 -1.49 -32.51
C TRP A 21 5.33 -1.51 -33.61
N ASP A 22 6.59 -1.75 -33.25
CA ASP A 22 7.70 -1.83 -34.20
C ASP A 22 7.54 -3.00 -35.18
N PHE A 23 6.99 -4.13 -34.72
CA PHE A 23 6.62 -5.23 -35.59
C PHE A 23 5.50 -4.83 -36.57
N CYS A 24 4.45 -4.18 -36.09
CA CYS A 24 3.34 -3.73 -36.92
C CYS A 24 3.79 -2.76 -38.00
N GLN A 25 4.68 -1.82 -37.66
CA GLN A 25 5.24 -0.86 -38.63
C GLN A 25 6.03 -1.57 -39.73
N ARG A 26 6.92 -2.51 -39.37
CA ARG A 26 7.74 -3.26 -40.33
C ARG A 26 6.90 -4.11 -41.29
N HIS A 27 5.83 -4.71 -40.79
CA HIS A 27 4.97 -5.61 -41.57
C HIS A 27 3.74 -4.93 -42.17
N ARG A 28 3.57 -3.60 -41.98
CA ARG A 28 2.40 -2.81 -42.41
C ARG A 28 1.07 -3.39 -41.91
N ILE A 29 1.05 -3.80 -40.63
CA ILE A 29 -0.10 -4.39 -39.96
C ILE A 29 -0.77 -3.32 -39.07
N SER A 30 -2.10 -3.38 -38.94
CA SER A 30 -2.80 -2.56 -37.95
C SER A 30 -2.56 -3.10 -36.53
N PRO A 31 -1.98 -2.31 -35.60
CA PRO A 31 -1.73 -2.77 -34.24
C PRO A 31 -3.02 -3.01 -33.44
N PHE A 32 -4.13 -2.42 -33.88
CA PHE A 32 -5.44 -2.49 -33.23
C PHE A 32 -6.38 -3.53 -33.84
N SER A 33 -6.12 -3.99 -35.07
CA SER A 33 -6.95 -5.03 -35.72
C SER A 33 -6.06 -6.04 -36.47
N PRO A 34 -5.15 -6.74 -35.76
CA PRO A 34 -4.32 -7.75 -36.39
C PRO A 34 -5.11 -9.02 -36.66
N ARG A 35 -4.72 -9.75 -37.71
CA ARG A 35 -5.20 -11.11 -37.95
C ARG A 35 -4.52 -12.11 -37.00
N VAL A 36 -5.13 -13.28 -36.83
CA VAL A 36 -4.62 -14.32 -35.91
C VAL A 36 -3.24 -14.82 -36.33
N ASP A 37 -3.02 -15.06 -37.63
CA ASP A 37 -1.73 -15.46 -38.20
C ASP A 37 -0.63 -14.45 -37.87
N GLN A 38 -0.92 -13.16 -38.03
CA GLN A 38 0.02 -12.07 -37.75
C GLN A 38 0.43 -12.00 -36.27
N VAL A 39 -0.52 -12.21 -35.35
CA VAL A 39 -0.22 -12.26 -33.92
C VAL A 39 0.61 -13.50 -33.59
N LEU A 40 0.30 -14.65 -34.18
CA LEU A 40 1.08 -15.88 -33.97
C LEU A 40 2.51 -15.75 -34.50
N ASP A 41 2.70 -15.15 -35.67
CA ASP A 41 4.03 -14.88 -36.24
C ASP A 41 4.86 -14.01 -35.30
N PHE A 42 4.27 -12.94 -34.78
CA PHE A 42 4.91 -12.08 -33.78
C PHE A 42 5.27 -12.84 -32.50
N LEU A 43 4.30 -13.55 -31.91
CA LEU A 43 4.51 -14.30 -30.67
C LEU A 43 5.56 -15.41 -30.83
N SER A 44 5.66 -15.99 -32.02
CA SER A 44 6.70 -16.96 -32.38
C SER A 44 8.09 -16.31 -32.43
N GLN A 45 8.23 -15.13 -33.05
CA GLN A 45 9.49 -14.38 -33.06
C GLN A 45 9.92 -13.95 -31.65
N GLU A 46 8.98 -13.49 -30.84
CA GLU A 46 9.26 -13.08 -29.46
C GLU A 46 9.54 -14.25 -28.51
N LEU A 47 9.25 -15.49 -28.90
CA LEU A 47 9.47 -16.65 -28.06
C LEU A 47 10.95 -16.81 -27.66
N GLY A 48 11.88 -16.46 -28.56
CA GLY A 48 13.32 -16.45 -28.28
C GLY A 48 13.73 -15.42 -27.22
N ASN A 49 13.04 -14.27 -27.18
CA ASN A 49 13.33 -13.14 -26.30
C ASN A 49 12.70 -13.29 -24.90
N VAL A 50 11.73 -14.19 -24.76
CA VAL A 50 10.98 -14.40 -23.53
C VAL A 50 11.63 -15.50 -22.67
N SER A 51 11.95 -15.19 -21.41
CA SER A 51 12.56 -16.14 -20.47
C SER A 51 11.57 -17.07 -19.76
N SER A 52 10.28 -16.73 -19.68
CA SER A 52 9.28 -17.52 -18.96
C SER A 52 7.89 -17.36 -19.55
N TYR A 53 7.00 -18.33 -19.30
CA TYR A 53 5.58 -18.19 -19.67
C TYR A 53 4.92 -16.95 -19.05
N SER A 54 5.36 -16.47 -17.87
CA SER A 54 4.82 -15.23 -17.27
C SER A 54 5.03 -14.00 -18.15
N SER A 55 6.23 -13.89 -18.73
CA SER A 55 6.60 -12.77 -19.58
C SER A 55 5.88 -12.87 -20.92
N PHE A 56 5.77 -14.08 -21.48
CA PHE A 56 4.97 -14.35 -22.67
C PHE A 56 3.50 -13.92 -22.47
N ASN A 57 2.89 -14.38 -21.37
CA ASN A 57 1.49 -14.08 -21.05
C ASN A 57 1.27 -12.58 -20.85
N THR A 58 2.27 -11.84 -20.33
CA THR A 58 2.23 -10.38 -20.23
C THR A 58 2.18 -9.73 -21.61
N THR A 59 3.03 -10.17 -22.54
CA THR A 59 3.03 -9.68 -23.93
C THR A 59 1.71 -9.99 -24.64
N GLN A 60 1.24 -11.24 -24.56
CA GLN A 60 -0.03 -11.64 -25.14
C GLN A 60 -1.21 -10.82 -24.57
N SER A 61 -1.24 -10.62 -23.25
CA SER A 61 -2.30 -9.86 -22.59
C SER A 61 -2.25 -8.37 -22.95
N ALA A 62 -1.06 -7.80 -23.12
CA ALA A 62 -0.88 -6.42 -23.56
C ALA A 62 -1.43 -6.20 -24.98
N ILE A 63 -1.11 -7.10 -25.91
CA ILE A 63 -1.64 -7.04 -27.28
C ILE A 63 -3.14 -7.24 -27.27
N SER A 64 -3.64 -8.25 -26.57
CA SER A 64 -5.08 -8.52 -26.49
C SER A 64 -5.89 -7.39 -25.86
N LEU A 65 -5.26 -6.52 -25.05
CA LEU A 65 -5.92 -5.37 -24.45
C LEU A 65 -6.17 -4.25 -25.48
N ILE A 66 -5.24 -4.04 -26.41
CA ILE A 66 -5.33 -2.96 -27.41
C ILE A 66 -5.95 -3.42 -28.74
N SER A 67 -5.94 -4.72 -29.02
CA SER A 67 -6.53 -5.28 -30.21
C SER A 67 -8.06 -5.40 -30.08
N ASP A 68 -8.75 -5.18 -31.18
CA ASP A 68 -10.17 -5.45 -31.30
C ASP A 68 -10.47 -6.97 -31.25
N LYS A 69 -11.76 -7.32 -31.14
CA LYS A 69 -12.27 -8.70 -31.26
C LYS A 69 -11.75 -9.71 -30.22
N ALA A 70 -11.17 -9.24 -29.12
CA ALA A 70 -10.63 -10.09 -28.05
C ALA A 70 -9.68 -11.16 -28.60
N ILE A 71 -8.72 -10.77 -29.46
CA ILE A 71 -7.82 -11.68 -30.17
C ILE A 71 -7.11 -12.70 -29.26
N GLY A 72 -6.79 -12.33 -28.01
CA GLY A 72 -6.20 -13.23 -27.01
C GLY A 72 -7.09 -14.41 -26.63
N ASN A 73 -8.40 -14.32 -26.88
CA ASN A 73 -9.35 -15.41 -26.65
C ASN A 73 -9.43 -16.44 -27.79
N HIS A 74 -8.80 -16.17 -28.95
CA HIS A 74 -8.84 -17.06 -30.10
C HIS A 74 -8.23 -18.45 -29.78
N PRO A 75 -8.85 -19.57 -30.21
CA PRO A 75 -8.39 -20.92 -29.87
C PRO A 75 -6.93 -21.20 -30.22
N LEU A 76 -6.46 -20.73 -31.39
CA LEU A 76 -5.06 -20.93 -31.80
C LEU A 76 -4.07 -20.18 -30.90
N ILE A 77 -4.40 -18.97 -30.46
CA ILE A 77 -3.54 -18.18 -29.56
C ILE A 77 -3.49 -18.84 -28.17
N LYS A 78 -4.65 -19.31 -27.66
CA LYS A 78 -4.68 -20.09 -26.41
C LYS A 78 -3.86 -21.38 -26.53
N ARG A 79 -3.97 -22.10 -27.65
CA ARG A 79 -3.21 -23.33 -27.90
C ARG A 79 -1.71 -23.06 -28.00
N PHE A 80 -1.31 -21.98 -28.66
CA PHE A 80 0.08 -21.52 -28.70
C PHE A 80 0.59 -21.23 -27.29
N GLY A 81 -0.15 -20.48 -26.48
CA GLY A 81 0.20 -20.21 -25.09
C GLY A 81 0.38 -21.48 -24.25
N ARG A 82 -0.50 -22.48 -24.41
CA ARG A 82 -0.31 -23.80 -23.77
C ARG A 82 0.98 -24.48 -24.22
N GLY A 83 1.32 -24.40 -25.50
CA GLY A 83 2.61 -24.88 -26.02
C GLY A 83 3.80 -24.18 -25.36
N VAL A 84 3.74 -22.84 -25.25
CA VAL A 84 4.77 -22.07 -24.53
C VAL A 84 4.87 -22.46 -23.07
N SER A 85 3.74 -22.72 -22.39
CA SER A 85 3.72 -23.18 -21.00
C SER A 85 4.35 -24.56 -20.83
N ALA A 86 4.28 -25.44 -21.85
CA ALA A 86 4.94 -26.74 -21.82
C ALA A 86 6.46 -26.63 -22.08
N VAL A 87 6.87 -25.74 -23.01
CA VAL A 87 8.29 -25.53 -23.35
C VAL A 87 9.02 -24.70 -22.29
N LYS A 88 8.34 -23.72 -21.68
CA LYS A 88 8.86 -22.78 -20.69
C LYS A 88 7.96 -22.74 -19.45
N PRO A 89 7.86 -23.85 -18.69
CA PRO A 89 6.97 -23.95 -17.54
C PRO A 89 7.23 -22.88 -16.49
N GLN A 90 6.16 -22.43 -15.85
CA GLN A 90 6.27 -21.61 -14.64
C GLN A 90 6.47 -22.55 -13.46
N HIS A 91 7.65 -22.52 -12.86
CA HIS A 91 7.89 -23.22 -11.60
C HIS A 91 7.43 -22.38 -10.42
N ALA A 92 6.94 -23.04 -9.37
CA ALA A 92 6.81 -22.40 -8.08
C ALA A 92 8.18 -21.86 -7.69
N ARG A 93 8.24 -20.62 -7.19
CA ARG A 93 9.52 -20.00 -6.84
C ARG A 93 10.20 -20.73 -5.68
N TYR A 94 9.43 -21.43 -4.85
CA TYR A 94 9.89 -22.13 -3.66
C TYR A 94 9.18 -23.47 -3.56
N ASP A 95 9.94 -24.56 -3.55
CA ASP A 95 9.44 -25.92 -3.27
C ASP A 95 9.40 -26.21 -1.77
N LEU A 96 10.27 -25.53 -1.00
CA LEU A 96 10.32 -25.56 0.46
C LEU A 96 10.31 -24.12 0.99
N ILE A 97 9.56 -23.85 2.04
CA ILE A 97 9.60 -22.57 2.77
C ILE A 97 10.51 -22.68 4.00
N TRP A 98 11.08 -21.56 4.42
CA TRP A 98 11.96 -21.49 5.59
C TRP A 98 11.13 -21.48 6.89
N ASP A 99 11.68 -22.03 7.97
CA ASP A 99 11.08 -22.04 9.30
C ASP A 99 11.16 -20.63 9.94
N PRO A 100 10.03 -20.00 10.33
CA PRO A 100 10.02 -18.69 10.98
C PRO A 100 10.57 -18.69 12.42
N ALA A 101 10.71 -19.84 13.07
CA ALA A 101 11.07 -19.92 14.49
C ALA A 101 12.39 -19.19 14.85
N PRO A 102 13.50 -19.28 14.09
CA PRO A 102 14.74 -18.55 14.39
C PRO A 102 14.56 -17.03 14.30
N VAL A 103 13.70 -16.56 13.39
CA VAL A 103 13.39 -15.13 13.27
C VAL A 103 12.56 -14.68 14.47
N ILE A 104 11.54 -15.44 14.86
CA ILE A 104 10.72 -15.13 16.04
C ILE A 104 11.61 -15.10 17.30
N ALA A 105 12.49 -16.07 17.47
CA ALA A 105 13.44 -16.12 18.60
C ALA A 105 14.39 -14.92 18.61
N LYS A 106 14.84 -14.43 17.44
CA LYS A 106 15.65 -13.22 17.35
C LYS A 106 14.85 -11.95 17.67
N LEU A 107 13.60 -11.87 17.21
CA LEU A 107 12.72 -10.75 17.53
C LEU A 107 12.41 -10.69 19.02
N ALA A 108 12.21 -11.83 19.69
CA ALA A 108 11.98 -11.92 21.13
C ALA A 108 13.12 -11.26 21.94
N LYS A 109 14.38 -11.38 21.51
CA LYS A 109 15.54 -10.75 22.18
C LYS A 109 15.53 -9.22 22.17
N ILE A 110 14.76 -8.59 21.28
CA ILE A 110 14.63 -7.12 21.21
C ILE A 110 13.54 -6.69 22.20
N PHE A 111 13.80 -6.88 23.48
CA PHE A 111 12.91 -6.54 24.58
C PHE A 111 13.77 -6.41 25.85
N PRO A 112 13.52 -5.45 26.76
CA PRO A 112 12.42 -4.48 26.74
C PRO A 112 12.70 -3.30 25.77
N TYR A 113 11.70 -2.45 25.47
CA TYR A 113 11.74 -1.57 24.29
C TYR A 113 12.36 -0.17 24.55
N GLU A 114 12.61 0.19 25.79
CA GLU A 114 12.93 1.55 26.24
C GLU A 114 14.28 2.02 25.69
N SER A 115 15.30 1.15 25.70
CA SER A 115 16.66 1.45 25.24
C SER A 115 16.87 1.27 23.73
N GLY A 116 15.90 0.69 23.02
CA GLY A 116 15.99 0.46 21.58
C GLY A 116 15.93 1.76 20.77
N SER A 117 16.58 1.79 19.60
CA SER A 117 16.36 2.88 18.64
C SER A 117 15.00 2.75 17.95
N LEU A 118 14.43 3.88 17.51
CA LEU A 118 13.15 3.88 16.79
C LEU A 118 13.21 3.02 15.53
N GLU A 119 14.37 2.98 14.85
CA GLU A 119 14.58 2.14 13.68
C GLU A 119 14.44 0.64 14.00
N VAL A 120 15.08 0.17 15.07
CA VAL A 120 15.03 -1.24 15.48
C VAL A 120 13.60 -1.64 15.87
N ILE A 121 12.91 -0.78 16.62
CA ILE A 121 11.51 -0.97 17.01
C ILE A 121 10.62 -1.01 15.76
N SER A 122 10.82 -0.10 14.81
CA SER A 122 10.06 -0.06 13.55
C SER A 122 10.20 -1.35 12.76
N ARG A 123 11.45 -1.83 12.60
CA ARG A 123 11.74 -3.08 11.89
C ARG A 123 11.07 -4.27 12.58
N LYS A 124 11.15 -4.36 13.91
CA LYS A 124 10.49 -5.43 14.69
C LYS A 124 8.97 -5.37 14.55
N LEU A 125 8.36 -4.19 14.67
CA LEU A 125 6.91 -4.00 14.53
C LEU A 125 6.43 -4.47 13.14
N VAL A 126 7.09 -4.03 12.06
CA VAL A 126 6.72 -4.43 10.69
C VAL A 126 6.84 -5.94 10.49
N LEU A 127 7.89 -6.58 11.03
CA LEU A 127 8.06 -8.02 10.95
C LEU A 127 6.98 -8.78 11.72
N LEU A 128 6.63 -8.36 12.93
CA LEU A 128 5.55 -8.97 13.70
C LEU A 128 4.18 -8.78 13.03
N LEU A 129 3.92 -7.60 12.45
CA LEU A 129 2.71 -7.37 11.65
C LEU A 129 2.68 -8.28 10.41
N ALA A 130 3.79 -8.46 9.71
CA ALA A 130 3.87 -9.32 8.53
C ALA A 130 3.67 -10.80 8.88
N LEU A 131 4.38 -11.29 9.90
CA LEU A 131 4.28 -12.69 10.34
C LEU A 131 2.91 -13.00 10.94
N GLY A 132 2.36 -12.10 11.77
CA GLY A 132 1.08 -12.31 12.44
C GLY A 132 -0.15 -12.16 11.54
N SER A 133 -0.04 -11.44 10.41
CA SER A 133 -1.17 -11.24 9.49
C SER A 133 -1.07 -11.97 8.16
N GLY A 134 0.12 -12.43 7.77
CA GLY A 134 0.37 -13.05 6.46
C GLY A 134 0.11 -12.11 5.27
N GLN A 135 0.03 -10.80 5.51
CA GLN A 135 -0.33 -9.83 4.47
C GLN A 135 0.86 -9.42 3.60
N ARG A 136 0.54 -8.95 2.39
CA ARG A 136 1.55 -8.37 1.48
C ARG A 136 2.07 -7.05 2.02
N ALA A 137 3.32 -6.73 1.68
CA ALA A 137 3.93 -5.43 2.01
C ALA A 137 3.07 -4.22 1.61
N GLN A 138 2.36 -4.30 0.46
CA GLN A 138 1.45 -3.23 0.04
C GLN A 138 0.31 -2.99 1.05
N THR A 139 -0.27 -4.05 1.62
CA THR A 139 -1.33 -3.94 2.62
C THR A 139 -0.79 -3.32 3.91
N LEU A 140 0.40 -3.75 4.35
CA LEU A 140 1.05 -3.19 5.54
C LEU A 140 1.42 -1.71 5.35
N ALA A 141 1.89 -1.34 4.15
CA ALA A 141 2.20 0.05 3.81
C ALA A 141 0.96 0.96 3.75
N ALA A 142 -0.23 0.37 3.58
CA ALA A 142 -1.50 1.11 3.59
C ALA A 142 -2.10 1.28 5.00
N ILE A 143 -1.41 0.83 6.05
CA ILE A 143 -1.84 1.03 7.44
C ILE A 143 -1.79 2.53 7.76
N LYS A 144 -2.90 3.03 8.30
CA LYS A 144 -3.09 4.44 8.67
C LYS A 144 -3.55 4.51 10.12
N ILE A 145 -2.91 5.36 10.92
CA ILE A 145 -3.14 5.50 12.36
C ILE A 145 -4.64 5.71 12.72
N PRO A 146 -5.42 6.56 12.01
CA PRO A 146 -6.84 6.76 12.34
C PRO A 146 -7.72 5.51 12.23
N TYR A 147 -7.26 4.48 11.53
CA TYR A 147 -8.00 3.24 11.31
C TYR A 147 -7.49 2.07 12.17
N ILE A 148 -6.67 2.39 13.18
CA ILE A 148 -6.23 1.47 14.22
C ILE A 148 -7.19 1.58 15.40
N ILE A 149 -7.96 0.53 15.63
CA ILE A 149 -8.96 0.42 16.69
C ILE A 149 -8.37 -0.43 17.81
N ARG A 150 -8.41 0.11 19.04
CA ARG A 150 -7.95 -0.58 20.25
C ARG A 150 -9.15 -1.08 21.02
N GLU A 151 -9.17 -2.38 21.27
CA GLU A 151 -10.09 -3.01 22.22
C GLU A 151 -9.30 -3.51 23.44
N LYS A 152 -10.00 -3.98 24.49
CA LYS A 152 -9.35 -4.47 25.72
C LYS A 152 -8.38 -5.62 25.43
N ASP A 153 -8.82 -6.59 24.64
CA ASP A 153 -8.12 -7.87 24.43
C ASP A 153 -7.54 -8.03 23.03
N ARG A 154 -7.71 -7.03 22.15
CA ARG A 154 -7.23 -7.10 20.76
C ARG A 154 -7.03 -5.74 20.14
N LEU A 155 -6.22 -5.74 19.10
CA LEU A 155 -5.99 -4.63 18.19
C LEU A 155 -6.61 -4.97 16.83
N ILE A 156 -7.36 -4.04 16.27
CA ILE A 156 -7.98 -4.18 14.95
C ILE A 156 -7.47 -3.07 14.04
N ILE A 157 -6.91 -3.42 12.88
CA ILE A 157 -6.41 -2.48 11.87
C ILE A 157 -7.25 -2.62 10.61
N ARG A 158 -7.94 -1.53 10.24
CA ARG A 158 -8.73 -1.44 9.00
C ARG A 158 -7.90 -0.86 7.87
N ILE A 159 -7.98 -1.47 6.69
CA ILE A 159 -7.32 -0.96 5.47
C ILE A 159 -8.41 -0.51 4.48
N PRO A 160 -8.89 0.75 4.55
CA PRO A 160 -9.95 1.22 3.66
C PRO A 160 -9.47 1.41 2.21
N ASP A 161 -8.17 1.65 2.02
CA ASP A 161 -7.58 1.88 0.71
C ASP A 161 -7.65 0.63 -0.17
N ARG A 162 -7.84 0.83 -1.48
CA ARG A 162 -7.81 -0.27 -2.44
C ARG A 162 -6.41 -0.84 -2.57
N VAL A 163 -6.27 -2.11 -2.22
CA VAL A 163 -5.04 -2.91 -2.44
C VAL A 163 -5.23 -3.85 -3.62
N LYS A 164 -4.16 -4.52 -4.06
CA LYS A 164 -4.19 -5.43 -5.23
C LYS A 164 -5.25 -6.54 -5.13
N THR A 165 -5.66 -6.93 -3.92
CA THR A 165 -6.69 -7.98 -3.68
C THR A 165 -8.10 -7.42 -3.49
N SER A 166 -8.28 -6.10 -3.55
CA SER A 166 -9.60 -5.48 -3.41
C SER A 166 -10.43 -5.70 -4.67
N THR A 167 -11.65 -6.18 -4.50
CA THR A 167 -12.62 -6.41 -5.58
C THR A 167 -13.92 -5.67 -5.25
N PRO A 168 -14.65 -5.11 -6.24
CA PRO A 168 -15.97 -4.53 -6.00
C PRO A 168 -16.88 -5.48 -5.23
N GLY A 169 -17.59 -4.97 -4.22
CA GLY A 169 -18.50 -5.74 -3.38
C GLY A 169 -17.85 -6.64 -2.31
N ARG A 170 -16.52 -6.80 -2.31
CA ARG A 170 -15.81 -7.56 -1.26
C ARG A 170 -15.39 -6.63 -0.12
N ALA A 171 -15.47 -7.14 1.11
CA ALA A 171 -14.92 -6.46 2.28
C ALA A 171 -13.42 -6.22 2.11
N GLN A 172 -12.97 -5.04 2.55
CA GLN A 172 -11.55 -4.70 2.59
C GLN A 172 -10.80 -5.45 3.71
N PRO A 173 -9.46 -5.54 3.64
CA PRO A 173 -8.68 -6.22 4.66
C PRO A 173 -8.90 -5.64 6.06
N LEU A 174 -9.08 -6.54 7.03
CA LEU A 174 -9.19 -6.28 8.46
C LEU A 174 -8.14 -7.14 9.16
N LEU A 175 -7.16 -6.53 9.81
CA LEU A 175 -6.12 -7.26 10.53
C LEU A 175 -6.45 -7.25 12.02
N THR A 176 -6.42 -8.41 12.65
CA THR A 176 -6.75 -8.56 14.07
C THR A 176 -5.59 -9.23 14.78
N PHE A 177 -5.11 -8.61 15.85
CA PHE A 177 -4.02 -9.13 16.67
C PHE A 177 -4.51 -9.23 18.12
N PRO A 178 -4.43 -10.41 18.76
CA PRO A 178 -4.77 -10.54 20.18
C PRO A 178 -3.74 -9.82 21.04
N ARG A 179 -4.19 -9.26 22.15
CA ARG A 179 -3.33 -8.80 23.22
C ARG A 179 -3.09 -9.98 24.17
N PHE A 180 -1.82 -10.26 24.46
CA PHE A 180 -1.42 -11.31 25.37
C PHE A 180 -0.30 -10.84 26.29
N SER A 181 -0.25 -11.44 27.48
CA SER A 181 0.65 -11.06 28.57
C SER A 181 1.72 -12.11 28.85
N GLU A 182 1.55 -13.35 28.36
CA GLU A 182 2.52 -14.43 28.57
C GLU A 182 3.83 -14.16 27.81
N HIS A 183 3.75 -13.50 26.65
CA HIS A 183 4.87 -13.21 25.76
C HIS A 183 4.89 -11.73 25.32
N PRO A 184 5.10 -10.77 26.24
CA PRO A 184 5.06 -9.34 25.92
C PRO A 184 6.07 -8.92 24.83
N GLU A 185 7.16 -9.67 24.69
CA GLU A 185 8.21 -9.48 23.70
C GLU A 185 7.77 -9.77 22.25
N LEU A 186 6.66 -10.50 22.06
CA LEU A 186 6.09 -10.80 20.73
C LEU A 186 4.73 -10.15 20.50
N CYS A 187 4.16 -9.49 21.52
CA CYS A 187 2.85 -8.88 21.44
C CYS A 187 2.85 -7.64 20.51
N VAL A 188 2.17 -7.77 19.36
CA VAL A 188 2.01 -6.69 18.37
C VAL A 188 1.39 -5.44 18.99
N VAL A 189 0.43 -5.62 19.90
CA VAL A 189 -0.26 -4.50 20.54
C VAL A 189 0.71 -3.71 21.40
N THR A 190 1.51 -4.39 22.23
CA THR A 190 2.49 -3.77 23.13
C THR A 190 3.54 -2.97 22.35
N ILE A 191 4.14 -3.55 21.31
CA ILE A 191 5.16 -2.85 20.53
C ILE A 191 4.58 -1.70 19.69
N LEU A 192 3.35 -1.83 19.19
CA LEU A 192 2.70 -0.75 18.44
C LEU A 192 2.41 0.45 19.35
N ASP A 193 1.89 0.20 20.56
CA ASP A 193 1.62 1.25 21.52
C ASP A 193 2.92 1.96 21.92
N HIS A 194 4.00 1.21 22.18
CA HIS A 194 5.32 1.78 22.46
C HIS A 194 5.88 2.59 21.27
N TYR A 195 5.77 2.07 20.05
CA TYR A 195 6.19 2.76 18.83
C TYR A 195 5.46 4.10 18.67
N LEU A 196 4.13 4.11 18.80
CA LEU A 196 3.33 5.32 18.66
C LEU A 196 3.64 6.34 19.75
N GLN A 197 3.84 5.91 21.00
CA GLN A 197 4.27 6.79 22.09
C GLN A 197 5.58 7.52 21.76
N ARG A 198 6.59 6.79 21.25
CA ARG A 198 7.88 7.38 20.86
C ARG A 198 7.77 8.30 19.66
N VAL A 199 7.02 7.91 18.64
CA VAL A 199 6.80 8.75 17.45
C VAL A 199 6.06 10.03 17.82
N HIS A 200 5.08 9.98 18.71
CA HIS A 200 4.41 11.19 19.20
C HIS A 200 5.36 12.11 19.97
N ALA A 201 6.23 11.57 20.83
CA ALA A 201 7.24 12.36 21.54
C ALA A 201 8.21 13.07 20.58
N ASP A 202 8.66 12.38 19.52
CA ASP A 202 9.57 12.95 18.52
C ASP A 202 8.88 13.94 17.55
N LEU A 203 7.58 13.77 17.30
CA LEU A 203 6.77 14.67 16.44
C LEU A 203 6.42 15.99 17.14
N PHE A 204 6.20 15.97 18.46
CA PHE A 204 5.84 17.15 19.23
C PHE A 204 7.09 17.83 19.83
N SER A 205 7.87 18.48 18.96
CA SER A 205 8.99 19.34 19.38
C SER A 205 8.49 20.59 20.13
N ALA A 206 9.38 21.34 20.79
CA ALA A 206 9.02 22.60 21.46
C ALA A 206 8.21 23.58 20.58
N HIS A 207 8.36 23.51 19.26
CA HIS A 207 7.57 24.32 18.32
C HIS A 207 6.11 23.86 18.16
N SER A 208 5.75 22.59 18.42
CA SER A 208 4.37 22.10 18.32
C SER A 208 3.43 22.72 19.33
N THR A 209 3.94 23.16 20.49
CA THR A 209 3.16 23.86 21.53
C THR A 209 2.55 25.15 20.99
N ARG A 210 3.29 25.88 20.15
CA ARG A 210 2.80 27.11 19.49
C ARG A 210 1.72 26.79 18.45
N HIS A 211 1.85 25.69 17.71
CA HIS A 211 0.81 25.23 16.78
C HIS A 211 -0.47 24.83 17.53
N ALA A 212 -0.35 24.05 18.62
CA ALA A 212 -1.48 23.59 19.42
C ALA A 212 -2.21 24.74 20.13
N SER A 213 -1.47 25.69 20.73
CA SER A 213 -2.07 26.82 21.45
C SER A 213 -2.79 27.79 20.50
N SER A 214 -2.17 28.15 19.38
CA SER A 214 -2.75 29.07 18.40
C SER A 214 -3.95 28.45 17.67
N SER A 215 -3.90 27.15 17.32
CA SER A 215 -5.06 26.40 16.81
C SER A 215 -6.22 26.34 17.82
N LEU A 216 -5.94 26.09 19.11
CA LEU A 216 -6.98 26.01 20.14
C LEU A 216 -7.63 27.37 20.42
N ALA A 217 -6.85 28.45 20.40
CA ALA A 217 -7.35 29.82 20.53
C ALA A 217 -8.31 30.18 19.38
N ALA A 218 -7.97 29.82 18.15
CA ALA A 218 -8.85 30.01 16.99
C ALA A 218 -10.14 29.16 17.11
N LYS A 219 -10.04 27.91 17.57
CA LYS A 219 -11.22 27.05 17.84
C LYS A 219 -12.15 27.66 18.90
N LYS A 220 -11.59 28.33 19.91
CA LYS A 220 -12.35 29.08 20.93
C LYS A 220 -12.85 30.45 20.45
N ARG A 221 -12.78 30.73 19.13
CA ARG A 221 -13.24 31.97 18.48
C ARG A 221 -12.58 33.24 19.00
N ILE A 222 -11.35 33.15 19.50
CA ILE A 222 -10.53 34.32 19.82
C ILE A 222 -10.17 35.03 18.50
N SER A 223 -10.17 36.36 18.49
CA SER A 223 -9.87 37.14 17.28
C SER A 223 -8.48 36.80 16.73
N LEU A 224 -8.38 36.69 15.41
CA LEU A 224 -7.12 36.34 14.74
C LEU A 224 -6.02 37.35 15.05
N ASP A 225 -6.36 38.62 15.21
CA ASP A 225 -5.39 39.67 15.53
C ASP A 225 -4.80 39.50 16.93
N LEU A 226 -5.61 39.09 17.91
CA LEU A 226 -5.13 38.80 19.27
C LEU A 226 -4.24 37.55 19.29
N ILE A 227 -4.60 36.52 18.52
CA ILE A 227 -3.77 35.30 18.37
C ILE A 227 -2.43 35.65 17.72
N LYS A 228 -2.43 36.50 16.69
CA LYS A 228 -1.20 36.97 16.03
C LYS A 228 -0.34 37.80 16.98
N GLN A 229 -0.92 38.73 17.73
CA GLN A 229 -0.20 39.54 18.70
C GLN A 229 0.42 38.69 19.81
N ALA A 230 -0.35 37.78 20.41
CA ALA A 230 0.13 36.88 21.47
C ALA A 230 1.22 35.90 20.97
N ALA A 231 1.14 35.49 19.70
CA ALA A 231 2.14 34.65 19.07
C ALA A 231 3.31 35.45 18.47
N GLY A 232 3.34 36.78 18.49
CA GLY A 232 4.41 37.60 17.92
C GLY A 232 4.46 37.62 16.38
N TRP A 233 3.32 37.46 15.70
CA TRP A 233 3.19 37.62 14.24
C TRP A 233 2.66 39.02 13.88
N SER A 234 3.12 39.56 12.75
CA SER A 234 2.57 40.80 12.21
C SER A 234 1.10 40.62 11.78
N GLY A 235 0.30 41.69 11.89
CA GLY A 235 -1.14 41.66 11.58
C GLY A 235 -1.46 41.17 10.16
N GLU A 236 -0.61 41.49 9.19
CA GLU A 236 -0.77 41.05 7.79
C GLU A 236 -0.28 39.63 7.50
N SER A 237 0.36 38.97 8.47
CA SER A 237 0.93 37.64 8.28
C SER A 237 -0.14 36.59 7.96
N ARG A 238 0.06 35.87 6.86
CA ARG A 238 -0.72 34.67 6.48
C ARG A 238 -0.15 33.38 7.08
N VAL A 239 0.96 33.47 7.82
CA VAL A 239 1.67 32.31 8.37
C VAL A 239 0.75 31.47 9.25
N PHE A 240 -0.06 32.10 10.10
CA PHE A 240 -1.03 31.39 10.94
C PHE A 240 -2.04 30.56 10.13
N ALA A 241 -2.66 31.19 9.12
CA ALA A 241 -3.69 30.55 8.29
C ALA A 241 -3.13 29.39 7.45
N ASN A 242 -1.90 29.52 6.96
CA ASN A 242 -1.29 28.55 6.06
C ASN A 242 -0.63 27.37 6.79
N PHE A 243 -0.09 27.57 7.99
CA PHE A 243 0.78 26.58 8.64
C PHE A 243 0.40 26.22 10.09
N TYR A 244 -0.55 26.93 10.70
CA TYR A 244 -0.83 26.79 12.14
C TYR A 244 -2.32 26.62 12.47
N ASN A 245 -3.25 26.70 11.51
CA ASN A 245 -4.68 26.47 11.72
C ASN A 245 -5.03 25.00 11.42
N HIS A 246 -4.69 24.10 12.33
CA HIS A 246 -5.02 22.67 12.20
C HIS A 246 -6.25 22.31 13.04
N THR A 247 -7.13 21.48 12.49
CA THR A 247 -8.31 20.98 13.19
C THR A 247 -7.90 20.09 14.37
N ILE A 248 -8.04 20.59 15.59
CA ILE A 248 -7.94 19.78 16.81
C ILE A 248 -9.22 18.95 16.91
N ILE A 249 -9.14 17.70 16.47
CA ILE A 249 -10.22 16.72 16.63
C ILE A 249 -10.33 16.43 18.13
N SER A 250 -11.41 16.89 18.76
CA SER A 250 -11.80 16.46 20.12
C SER A 250 -13.07 15.62 20.00
N PRO A 251 -12.95 14.27 19.91
CA PRO A 251 -14.10 13.37 19.75
C PRO A 251 -15.14 13.53 20.87
N GLU A 252 -14.67 13.87 22.07
CA GLU A 252 -15.49 14.05 23.27
C GLU A 252 -16.48 15.22 23.17
N THR A 253 -16.13 16.30 22.47
CA THR A 253 -16.99 17.49 22.38
C THR A 253 -18.22 17.25 21.51
N PHE A 254 -18.09 16.45 20.45
CA PHE A 254 -19.22 16.04 19.62
C PHE A 254 -20.12 15.04 20.36
N CYS A 255 -19.53 14.03 20.99
CA CYS A 255 -20.26 13.02 21.75
C CYS A 255 -21.07 13.66 22.88
N ASN A 256 -20.45 14.56 23.65
CA ASN A 256 -21.12 15.25 24.75
C ASN A 256 -22.20 16.23 24.26
N SER A 257 -22.05 16.86 23.09
CA SER A 257 -23.08 17.74 22.53
C SER A 257 -24.30 17.00 21.96
N VAL A 258 -24.18 15.69 21.71
CA VAL A 258 -25.24 14.85 21.14
C VAL A 258 -25.92 13.99 22.21
N LEU A 259 -25.17 13.55 23.23
CA LEU A 259 -25.62 12.57 24.22
C LEU A 259 -25.92 13.15 25.60
N LEU A 260 -25.53 14.40 25.87
CA LEU A 260 -25.91 15.10 27.10
C LEU A 260 -26.88 16.23 26.72
N PRO A 261 -28.05 16.33 27.38
CA PRO A 261 -29.03 17.39 27.12
C PRO A 261 -28.52 18.77 27.48
#